data_AF-A0A1Y1VI86-F1
#
_entry.id   AF-A0A1Y1VI86-F1
#
_cell.length_a   1.000
_cell.length_b   1.000
_cell.length_c   1.000
_cell.angle_alpha   90.00
_cell.angle_beta   90.00
_cell.angle_gamma   90.00
#
_symmetry.space_group_name_H-M   'P 1'
#
loop_
_entity.id
_entity.type
_entity.pdbx_description
1 polymer ?
#
loop_
_entity_poly.entity_id
_entity_poly.type
_entity_poly.pdbx_seq_one_letter_code
_entity_poly.pdbx_strand_id
1 'polypeptide(L)'
;MKKKEKKIKIKQNRLFQEYSNKKQENDLKNEINGILPYIELNKQLKDVDQGRFTKKSTMELKIDKAISTGNFELADKLNDELIMQQKEKIISESIECKNYIDNKNLEMEKKRKKKRSRLVWGFDSKQRWETKGNM
;
A
#
# COMPACT_ATOMS: atom_id res chain seq x y z
N MET A 1 -25.75 -38.81 -27.85
CA MET A 1 -26.07 -37.72 -26.88
C MET A 1 -24.90 -37.41 -25.94
N LYS A 2 -24.41 -38.37 -25.14
CA LYS A 2 -23.35 -38.16 -24.11
C LYS A 2 -22.05 -37.46 -24.55
N LYS A 3 -21.57 -37.67 -25.78
CA LYS A 3 -20.35 -36.99 -26.30
C LYS A 3 -20.54 -35.48 -26.52
N LYS A 4 -21.73 -35.03 -26.92
CA LYS A 4 -22.04 -33.61 -27.15
C LYS A 4 -22.13 -32.86 -25.81
N GLU A 5 -22.79 -33.45 -24.81
CA GLU A 5 -22.86 -32.92 -23.45
C GLU A 5 -21.48 -32.76 -22.80
N LYS A 6 -20.61 -33.78 -22.97
CA LYS A 6 -19.23 -33.70 -22.47
C LYS A 6 -18.44 -32.55 -23.11
N LYS A 7 -18.62 -32.29 -24.42
CA LYS A 7 -18.01 -31.15 -25.11
C LYS A 7 -18.52 -29.80 -24.61
N ILE A 8 -19.83 -29.68 -24.36
CA ILE A 8 -20.45 -28.46 -23.82
C ILE A 8 -19.91 -28.15 -22.42
N LYS A 9 -19.82 -29.18 -21.56
CA LYS A 9 -19.30 -29.04 -20.19
C LYS A 9 -17.83 -28.59 -20.18
N ILE A 10 -17.01 -29.12 -21.08
CA ILE A 10 -15.61 -28.68 -21.25
C ILE A 10 -15.56 -27.20 -21.67
N LYS A 11 -16.41 -26.78 -22.60
CA LYS A 11 -16.47 -25.38 -23.04
C LYS A 11 -16.89 -24.44 -21.91
N GLN A 12 -17.89 -24.83 -21.12
CA GLN A 12 -18.33 -24.06 -19.94
C GLN A 12 -17.23 -23.93 -18.89
N ASN A 13 -16.51 -25.02 -18.60
CA ASN A 13 -15.40 -24.99 -17.65
C ASN A 13 -14.28 -24.05 -18.11
N ARG A 14 -13.94 -24.05 -19.42
CA ARG A 14 -12.94 -23.12 -19.97
C ARG A 14 -13.36 -21.67 -19.79
N LEU A 15 -14.60 -21.33 -20.15
CA LEU A 15 -15.13 -19.97 -19.98
C LEU A 15 -15.12 -19.52 -18.52
N PHE A 16 -15.45 -20.42 -17.60
CA PHE A 16 -15.39 -20.14 -16.16
C PHE A 16 -13.96 -19.86 -15.69
N GLN A 17 -12.99 -20.64 -16.18
CA GLN A 17 -11.59 -20.50 -15.84
C GLN A 17 -11.00 -19.19 -16.38
N GLU A 18 -11.35 -18.84 -17.62
CA GLU A 18 -11.00 -17.55 -18.24
C GLU A 18 -11.58 -16.37 -17.45
N TYR A 19 -12.84 -16.44 -17.04
CA TYR A 19 -13.47 -15.41 -16.21
C TYR A 19 -12.78 -15.28 -14.85
N SER A 20 -12.46 -16.39 -14.20
CA SER A 20 -11.74 -16.41 -12.92
C SER A 20 -10.37 -15.74 -13.04
N ASN A 21 -9.60 -16.09 -14.07
CA ASN A 21 -8.29 -15.50 -14.33
C ASN A 21 -8.40 -13.99 -14.59
N LYS A 22 -9.37 -13.57 -15.41
CA LYS A 22 -9.61 -12.15 -15.70
C LYS A 22 -10.01 -11.37 -14.45
N LYS A 23 -10.80 -11.97 -13.56
CA LYS A 23 -11.15 -11.37 -12.28
C LYS A 23 -9.91 -11.16 -11.40
N GLN A 24 -9.08 -12.20 -11.26
CA GLN A 24 -7.82 -12.12 -10.50
C GLN A 24 -6.88 -11.04 -11.07
N GLU A 25 -6.76 -10.95 -12.39
CA GLU A 25 -5.96 -9.92 -13.05
C GLU A 25 -6.48 -8.50 -12.75
N ASN A 26 -7.80 -8.31 -12.77
CA ASN A 26 -8.42 -7.04 -12.42
C ASN A 26 -8.21 -6.69 -10.94
N ASP A 27 -8.32 -7.66 -10.04
CA ASP A 27 -8.10 -7.48 -8.61
C ASP A 27 -6.63 -7.05 -8.35
N LEU A 28 -5.66 -7.73 -8.97
CA LEU A 28 -4.24 -7.35 -8.92
C LEU A 28 -3.99 -5.95 -9.50
N LYS A 29 -4.62 -5.59 -10.61
CA LYS A 29 -4.53 -4.24 -11.19
C LYS A 29 -5.05 -3.17 -10.22
N ASN A 30 -6.15 -3.45 -9.52
CA ASN A 30 -6.69 -2.53 -8.53
C ASN A 30 -5.76 -2.39 -7.32
N GLU A 31 -5.15 -3.48 -6.86
CA GLU A 31 -4.15 -3.44 -5.79
C GLU A 31 -2.93 -2.60 -6.17
N ILE A 32 -2.38 -2.83 -7.37
CA ILE A 32 -1.25 -2.06 -7.91
C ILE A 32 -1.62 -0.58 -8.03
N ASN A 33 -2.77 -0.26 -8.63
CA ASN A 33 -3.26 1.11 -8.76
C ASN A 33 -3.45 1.81 -7.42
N GLY A 34 -3.79 1.06 -6.37
CA GLY A 34 -3.89 1.58 -5.01
C GLY A 34 -2.54 1.88 -4.36
N ILE A 35 -1.45 1.21 -4.78
CA ILE A 35 -0.10 1.39 -4.22
C ILE A 35 0.68 2.48 -4.99
N LEU A 36 0.48 2.59 -6.31
CA LEU A 36 1.19 3.53 -7.19
C LEU A 36 1.31 4.96 -6.64
N PRO A 37 0.26 5.57 -6.05
CA PRO A 37 0.39 6.91 -5.48
C PRO A 37 1.46 7.00 -4.39
N TYR A 38 1.68 5.94 -3.62
CA TYR A 38 2.55 5.96 -2.43
C TYR A 38 4.04 5.76 -2.71
N ILE A 39 4.41 5.44 -3.95
CA ILE A 39 5.81 5.15 -4.36
C ILE A 39 6.70 6.39 -4.25
N GLU A 40 6.21 7.59 -4.58
CA GLU A 40 7.05 8.79 -4.68
C GLU A 40 6.56 10.02 -3.89
N LEU A 41 5.43 9.93 -3.18
CA LEU A 41 4.81 11.09 -2.51
C LEU A 41 5.75 11.88 -1.58
N ASN A 42 6.69 11.20 -0.93
CA ASN A 42 7.61 11.80 0.04
C ASN A 42 9.04 11.95 -0.47
N LYS A 43 9.29 11.84 -1.77
CA LYS A 43 10.65 12.01 -2.32
C LYS A 43 11.27 13.36 -1.97
N GLN A 44 10.44 14.40 -1.87
CA GLN A 44 10.85 15.77 -1.52
C GLN A 44 11.06 15.98 -0.01
N LEU A 45 10.52 15.08 0.83
CA LEU A 45 10.64 15.14 2.29
C LEU A 45 11.75 14.22 2.82
N LYS A 46 12.27 13.31 1.99
CA LYS A 46 13.47 12.55 2.33
C LYS A 46 14.62 13.54 2.42
N ASP A 47 15.29 13.58 3.58
CA ASP A 47 16.55 14.31 3.73
C ASP A 47 17.47 13.95 2.56
N VAL A 48 18.12 14.95 1.97
CA VAL A 48 19.16 14.70 0.98
C VAL A 48 20.20 13.85 1.68
N ASP A 49 20.36 12.61 1.23
CA ASP A 49 21.38 11.72 1.77
C ASP A 49 22.71 12.46 1.64
N GLN A 50 23.29 12.81 2.78
CA GLN A 50 24.43 13.71 2.83
C GLN A 50 25.68 13.07 2.20
N GLY A 51 25.59 11.82 1.71
CA GLY A 51 26.40 11.15 0.67
C GLY A 51 27.88 10.94 1.00
N ARG A 52 28.52 11.95 1.59
CA ARG A 52 29.87 11.99 2.14
C ARG A 52 30.00 11.31 3.50
N PHE A 53 28.91 11.12 4.27
CA PHE A 53 29.00 10.67 5.67
C PHE A 53 28.48 9.24 5.93
N THR A 54 27.74 8.65 5.00
CA THR A 54 27.24 7.28 5.17
C THR A 54 28.31 6.28 4.73
N LYS A 55 28.47 5.21 5.52
CA LYS A 55 29.36 4.10 5.13
C LYS A 55 28.72 3.38 3.94
N LYS A 56 29.52 3.10 2.91
CA LYS A 56 29.07 2.32 1.75
C LYS A 56 28.45 1.00 2.19
N SER A 57 27.39 0.60 1.49
CA SER A 57 26.76 -0.70 1.68
C SER A 57 27.72 -1.83 1.31
N THR A 58 27.50 -3.02 1.87
CA THR A 58 28.31 -4.20 1.57
C THR A 58 28.27 -4.58 0.10
N MET A 59 27.15 -4.31 -0.60
CA MET A 59 26.98 -4.57 -2.03
C MET A 59 27.72 -3.55 -2.89
N GLU A 60 27.68 -2.27 -2.52
CA GLU A 60 28.46 -1.20 -3.16
C GLU A 60 29.96 -1.49 -3.05
N LEU A 61 30.43 -1.94 -1.88
CA LEU A 61 31.83 -2.34 -1.69
C LEU A 61 32.23 -3.54 -2.57
N LYS A 62 31.30 -4.46 -2.89
CA LYS A 62 31.57 -5.57 -3.81
C LYS A 62 31.63 -5.09 -5.25
N ILE A 63 30.76 -4.16 -5.64
CA ILE A 63 30.78 -3.52 -6.96
C ILE A 63 32.12 -2.79 -7.17
N ASP A 64 32.54 -1.98 -6.20
CA ASP A 64 33.84 -1.29 -6.24
C ASP A 64 35.02 -2.26 -6.40
N LYS A 65 34.99 -3.39 -5.67
CA LYS A 65 36.02 -4.44 -5.80
C LYS A 65 36.03 -5.04 -7.20
N ALA A 66 34.86 -5.37 -7.76
CA ALA A 66 34.74 -5.95 -9.10
C ALA A 66 35.30 -5.02 -10.17
N ILE A 67 34.99 -3.72 -10.08
CA ILE A 67 35.53 -2.66 -10.95
C ILE A 67 37.05 -2.56 -10.80
N SER A 68 37.56 -2.55 -9.57
CA SER A 68 39.01 -2.46 -9.31
C SER A 68 39.77 -3.67 -9.86
N THR A 69 39.14 -4.85 -9.89
CA THR A 69 39.72 -6.06 -10.49
C THR A 69 39.55 -6.13 -12.01
N GLY A 70 38.85 -5.18 -12.63
CA GLY A 70 38.57 -5.15 -14.06
C GLY A 70 37.50 -6.13 -14.54
N ASN A 71 36.71 -6.69 -13.63
CA ASN A 71 35.61 -7.61 -13.96
C ASN A 71 34.29 -6.85 -14.04
N PHE A 72 34.04 -6.21 -15.19
CA PHE A 72 32.86 -5.38 -15.42
C PHE A 72 31.57 -6.20 -15.51
N GLU A 73 31.62 -7.41 -16.07
CA GLU A 73 30.43 -8.26 -16.18
C GLU A 73 29.85 -8.62 -14.80
N LEU A 74 30.73 -8.87 -13.83
CA LEU A 74 30.31 -9.14 -12.45
C LEU A 74 29.80 -7.86 -11.76
N ALA A 75 30.41 -6.71 -12.03
CA ALA A 75 29.96 -5.43 -11.50
C ALA A 75 28.54 -5.08 -11.99
N ASP A 76 28.24 -5.31 -13.27
CA ASP A 76 26.91 -5.08 -13.85
C ASP A 76 25.84 -5.97 -13.20
N LYS A 77 26.13 -7.27 -13.03
CA LYS A 77 25.20 -8.21 -12.35
C LYS A 77 24.90 -7.77 -10.92
N LEU A 78 25.92 -7.38 -10.17
CA LEU A 78 25.74 -6.90 -8.79
C LEU A 78 24.95 -5.59 -8.73
N ASN A 79 25.13 -4.72 -9.73
CA ASN A 79 24.36 -3.48 -9.84
C ASN A 79 22.88 -3.74 -10.13
N ASP A 80 22.57 -4.68 -11.03
CA ASP A 80 21.19 -5.08 -11.32
C ASP A 80 20.51 -5.65 -10.07
N GLU A 81 21.20 -6.50 -9.30
CA GLU A 81 20.71 -7.02 -8.02
C GLU A 81 20.44 -5.89 -7.02
N LEU A 82 21.36 -4.93 -6.89
CA LEU A 82 21.20 -3.77 -6.01
C LEU A 82 19.98 -2.93 -6.38
N ILE A 83 19.76 -2.70 -7.69
CA ILE A 83 18.59 -1.98 -8.20
C ILE A 83 17.31 -2.73 -7.86
N MET A 84 17.28 -4.06 -7.98
CA MET A 84 16.10 -4.85 -7.63
C MET A 84 15.79 -4.75 -6.14
N GLN A 85 16.78 -4.87 -5.26
CA GLN A 85 16.60 -4.72 -3.81
C GLN A 85 16.07 -3.32 -3.44
N GLN A 86 16.59 -2.28 -4.07
CA GLN A 86 16.10 -0.91 -3.84
C GLN A 86 14.65 -0.74 -4.30
N LYS A 87 14.27 -1.32 -5.45
CA LYS A 87 12.88 -1.31 -5.94
C LYS A 87 11.95 -2.06 -4.99
N GLU A 88 12.35 -3.23 -4.50
CA GLU A 88 11.58 -4.01 -3.52
C GLU A 88 11.33 -3.22 -2.23
N LYS A 89 12.37 -2.55 -1.71
CA LYS A 89 12.25 -1.68 -0.54
C LYS A 89 11.27 -0.52 -0.77
N ILE A 90 11.30 0.10 -1.95
CA ILE A 90 10.35 1.16 -2.30
C ILE A 90 8.91 0.62 -2.31
N ILE A 91 8.69 -0.57 -2.87
CA ILE A 91 7.36 -1.20 -2.90
C ILE A 91 6.89 -1.54 -1.48
N SER A 92 7.76 -2.09 -0.62
CA SER A 92 7.40 -2.41 0.77
C SER A 92 7.04 -1.15 1.56
N GLU A 93 7.84 -0.09 1.47
CA GLU A 93 7.57 1.21 2.09
C GLU A 93 6.22 1.78 1.64
N SER A 94 5.91 1.63 0.34
CA SER A 94 4.64 2.10 -0.24
C SER A 94 3.43 1.36 0.31
N ILE A 95 3.54 0.03 0.46
CA ILE A 95 2.50 -0.82 1.04
C ILE A 95 2.26 -0.43 2.50
N GLU A 96 3.33 -0.23 3.28
CA GLU A 96 3.24 0.22 4.67
C GLU A 96 2.55 1.58 4.78
N CYS A 97 2.90 2.54 3.91
CA CYS A 97 2.26 3.85 3.87
C CYS A 97 0.76 3.76 3.61
N LYS A 98 0.36 2.96 2.62
CA LYS A 98 -1.06 2.72 2.30
C LYS A 98 -1.81 2.16 3.52
N ASN A 99 -1.26 1.09 4.11
CA ASN A 99 -1.86 0.44 5.29
C ASN A 99 -2.00 1.40 6.47
N TYR A 100 -0.99 2.25 6.70
CA TYR A 100 -1.04 3.27 7.73
C TYR A 100 -2.16 4.29 7.49
N ILE A 101 -2.34 4.76 6.26
CA ILE A 101 -3.40 5.72 5.89
C ILE A 101 -4.78 5.09 6.06
N ASP A 102 -4.96 3.86 5.58
CA ASP A 102 -6.23 3.13 5.70
C ASP A 102 -6.61 2.92 7.17
N ASN A 103 -5.64 2.50 8.00
CA ASN A 103 -5.83 2.35 9.44
C ASN A 103 -6.16 3.68 10.12
N LYS A 104 -5.46 4.76 9.77
CA LYS A 104 -5.70 6.10 10.31
C LYS A 104 -7.10 6.62 9.95
N ASN A 105 -7.54 6.38 8.71
CA ASN A 105 -8.89 6.73 8.26
C ASN A 105 -9.95 5.95 9.04
N LEU A 106 -9.77 4.64 9.20
CA LEU A 106 -10.64 3.78 10.01
C LEU A 106 -10.75 4.26 11.47
N GLU A 107 -9.63 4.63 12.08
CA GLU A 107 -9.64 5.20 13.43
C GLU A 107 -10.39 6.54 13.50
N MET A 108 -10.19 7.43 12.53
CA MET A 108 -10.90 8.71 12.46
C MET A 108 -12.41 8.50 12.31
N GLU A 109 -12.84 7.55 11.49
CA GLU A 109 -14.25 7.18 11.35
C GLU A 109 -14.83 6.62 12.65
N LYS A 110 -14.12 5.71 13.32
CA LYS A 110 -14.52 5.17 14.63
C LYS A 110 -14.68 6.30 15.65
N LYS A 111 -13.73 7.25 15.70
CA LYS A 111 -13.81 8.44 16.57
C LYS A 111 -15.02 9.32 16.22
N ARG A 112 -15.29 9.56 14.93
CA ARG A 112 -16.47 10.32 14.47
C ARG A 112 -17.78 9.64 14.87
N LYS A 113 -17.89 8.32 14.71
CA LYS A 113 -19.07 7.53 15.13
C LYS A 113 -19.30 7.61 16.64
N LYS A 114 -18.24 7.47 17.46
CA LYS A 114 -18.31 7.64 18.92
C LYS A 114 -18.73 9.05 19.35
N LYS A 115 -18.32 10.10 18.62
CA LYS A 115 -18.76 11.49 18.89
C LYS A 115 -20.24 11.69 18.56
N ARG A 116 -20.75 11.06 17.50
CA ARG A 116 -22.16 11.18 17.08
C ARG A 116 -23.15 10.47 18.01
N SER A 117 -22.72 9.50 18.82
CA SER A 117 -23.61 8.73 19.70
C SER A 117 -23.94 9.42 21.04
N ARG A 118 -23.48 10.65 21.29
CA ARG A 118 -24.05 11.45 22.38
C ARG A 118 -25.43 11.93 21.93
N LEU A 119 -26.48 11.19 22.29
CA LEU A 119 -27.87 11.62 22.12
C LEU A 119 -28.06 12.97 22.85
N VAL A 120 -28.68 13.94 22.16
CA VAL A 120 -29.11 15.24 22.71
C VAL A 120 -30.33 15.09 23.64
N TRP A 121 -30.46 13.94 24.31
CA TRP A 121 -31.48 13.68 25.33
C TRP A 121 -31.07 14.22 26.71
N GLY A 122 -29.83 14.69 26.86
CA GLY A 122 -29.41 15.37 28.08
C GLY A 122 -30.30 16.57 28.37
N PHE A 123 -30.72 16.71 29.62
CA PHE A 123 -31.41 17.88 30.16
C PHE A 123 -30.71 19.16 29.72
N ASP A 124 -31.36 19.96 28.87
CA ASP A 124 -30.89 21.31 28.60
C ASP A 124 -31.03 22.08 29.91
N SER A 125 -29.91 22.43 30.53
CA SER A 125 -29.94 23.14 31.80
C SER A 125 -30.58 24.51 31.55
N LYS A 126 -31.86 24.65 31.92
CA LYS A 126 -32.56 25.93 31.88
C LYS A 126 -31.66 27.02 32.44
N GLN A 127 -31.58 28.13 31.74
CA GLN A 127 -30.80 29.27 32.22
C GLN A 127 -31.41 29.75 33.55
N ARG A 128 -30.59 30.31 34.44
CA ARG A 128 -31.02 30.71 35.80
C ARG A 128 -32.25 31.63 35.84
N TRP A 129 -32.48 32.38 34.77
CA TRP A 129 -33.63 33.28 34.63
C TRP A 129 -34.93 32.55 34.23
N GLU A 130 -34.87 31.33 33.67
CA GLU A 130 -36.02 30.51 33.27
C GLU A 130 -36.53 29.59 34.38
N THR A 131 -35.77 29.42 35.46
CA THR A 131 -36.12 28.53 36.59
C THR A 131 -36.86 29.27 37.72
N LYS A 132 -36.92 30.61 37.67
CA LYS A 132 -37.46 31.48 38.73
C LYS A 132 -38.76 32.21 38.33
N GLY A 133 -39.65 31.53 37.61
CA GLY A 133 -40.91 32.13 37.17
C GLY A 133 -42.09 31.16 37.29
N ASN A 134 -42.46 30.81 38.52
CA ASN A 134 -43.82 30.44 38.89
C ASN A 134 -43.88 30.28 40.41
N MET A 135 -44.18 31.37 41.10
CA MET A 135 -44.66 31.39 42.47
C MET A 135 -45.52 32.63 42.68
#